data_AF-A0A1G2P9P8-F1
#
_entry.id   AF-A0A1G2P9P8-F1
#
_cell.length_a   1.000
_cell.length_b   1.000
_cell.length_c   1.000
_cell.angle_alpha   90.00
_cell.angle_beta   90.00
_cell.angle_gamma   90.00
#
_symmetry.space_group_name_H-M   'P 1'
#
loop_
_entity.id
_entity.type
_entity.pdbx_description
1 polymer ?
#
loop_
_entity_poly.entity_id
_entity_poly.type
_entity_poly.pdbx_seq_one_letter_code
_entity_poly.pdbx_strand_id
1 'polypeptide(L)'
;MNKNNLMKLLVAVFSLTLVFCAALISFGKSFNEVASYALAPFEKIGGYLGELSSGVSPYSQVAAISGAGSGLVAQYAFNDGTGASAADSSGNANTATLNGGAAWVAGKVGTGAVSLD
;
A
#
# COMPACT_ATOMS: atom_id res chain seq x y z
N MET A 1 -6.20 -21.49 -7.15
CA MET A 1 -5.79 -22.83 -6.66
C MET A 1 -7.05 -23.61 -6.29
N ASN A 2 -7.26 -24.83 -6.80
CA ASN A 2 -8.50 -25.59 -6.51
C ASN A 2 -8.45 -26.21 -5.10
N LYS A 3 -9.61 -26.54 -4.51
CA LYS A 3 -9.70 -27.10 -3.14
C LYS A 3 -8.87 -28.37 -2.96
N ASN A 4 -8.77 -29.22 -3.98
CA ASN A 4 -7.99 -30.45 -3.95
C ASN A 4 -6.48 -30.18 -3.91
N ASN A 5 -6.02 -29.14 -4.60
CA ASN A 5 -4.63 -28.69 -4.60
C ASN A 5 -4.27 -27.98 -3.29
N LEU A 6 -5.23 -27.25 -2.70
CA LEU A 6 -5.05 -26.61 -1.38
C LEU A 6 -4.96 -27.65 -0.26
N MET A 7 -5.81 -28.68 -0.27
CA MET A 7 -5.77 -29.77 0.73
C MET A 7 -4.47 -30.58 0.61
N LYS A 8 -4.00 -30.87 -0.61
CA LYS A 8 -2.70 -31.53 -0.84
C LYS A 8 -1.53 -30.69 -0.32
N LEU A 9 -1.55 -29.37 -0.54
CA LEU A 9 -0.52 -28.46 -0.04
C LEU A 9 -0.53 -28.40 1.50
N LEU A 10 -1.71 -28.31 2.11
CA LEU A 10 -1.85 -28.25 3.57
C LEU A 10 -1.35 -29.54 4.25
N VAL A 11 -1.69 -30.70 3.69
CA VAL A 11 -1.21 -32.02 4.18
C VAL A 11 0.31 -32.14 4.03
N ALA A 12 0.87 -31.68 2.90
CA ALA A 12 2.32 -31.72 2.67
C ALA A 12 3.09 -30.81 3.66
N VAL A 13 2.61 -29.60 3.91
CA VAL A 13 3.24 -28.66 4.86
C VAL A 13 3.16 -29.21 6.28
N PHE A 14 2.01 -29.73 6.72
CA PHE A 14 1.85 -30.30 8.06
C PHE A 14 2.75 -31.53 8.28
N SER A 15 2.85 -32.41 7.28
CA SER A 15 3.72 -33.59 7.35
C SER A 15 5.20 -33.23 7.37
N LEU A 16 5.62 -32.21 6.61
CA LEU A 16 7.01 -31.76 6.58
C LEU A 16 7.41 -31.09 7.90
N THR A 17 6.52 -30.29 8.48
CA THR A 17 6.70 -29.69 9.81
C THR A 17 6.86 -30.75 10.90
N LEU A 18 6.07 -31.84 10.84
CA LEU A 18 6.16 -32.92 11.82
C LEU A 18 7.48 -33.71 11.72
N VAL A 19 7.94 -34.00 10.50
CA VAL A 19 9.22 -34.69 10.25
C VAL A 19 10.40 -33.83 10.68
N PHE A 20 10.38 -32.52 10.41
CA PHE A 20 11.40 -31.58 10.84
C PHE A 20 11.45 -31.43 12.37
N CYS A 21 10.27 -31.41 13.02
CA CYS A 21 10.13 -31.40 14.47
C CYS A 21 10.76 -32.66 15.11
N ALA A 22 10.43 -33.86 14.60
CA ALA A 22 10.99 -35.14 15.07
C ALA A 22 12.52 -35.25 14.89
N ALA A 23 13.04 -34.72 13.78
CA ALA A 23 14.49 -34.66 13.54
C ALA A 23 15.19 -33.78 14.57
N LEU A 24 14.67 -32.58 14.85
CA LEU A 24 15.27 -31.65 15.81
C LEU A 24 15.17 -32.14 17.27
N ILE A 25 14.11 -32.88 17.63
CA ILE A 25 13.99 -33.51 18.96
C ILE A 25 15.07 -34.59 19.15
N SER A 26 15.42 -35.33 18.09
CA SER A 26 16.53 -36.29 18.11
C SER A 26 17.91 -35.62 18.32
N PHE A 27 18.02 -34.31 18.07
CA PHE A 27 19.21 -33.49 18.35
C PHE A 27 19.14 -32.80 19.73
N GLY A 28 18.22 -33.19 20.61
CA GLY A 28 18.14 -32.70 21.99
C GLY A 28 17.43 -31.36 22.18
N LYS A 29 16.80 -30.83 21.12
CA LYS A 29 15.96 -29.62 21.21
C LYS A 29 14.61 -29.97 21.83
N SER A 30 14.15 -29.17 22.80
CA SER A 30 12.82 -29.38 23.39
C SER A 30 11.71 -29.09 22.37
N PHE A 31 10.54 -29.74 22.51
CA PHE A 31 9.36 -29.51 21.65
C PHE A 31 9.00 -28.02 21.50
N ASN A 32 9.23 -27.23 22.53
CA ASN A 32 8.96 -25.79 22.53
C ASN A 32 9.95 -25.00 21.66
N GLU A 33 11.21 -25.44 21.60
CA GLU A 33 12.25 -24.81 20.75
C GLU A 33 12.05 -25.15 19.28
N VAL A 34 11.58 -26.36 18.99
CA VAL A 34 11.39 -26.84 17.61
C VAL A 34 10.18 -26.22 16.92
N ALA A 35 9.16 -25.84 17.70
CA ALA A 35 7.98 -25.12 17.22
C ALA A 35 8.36 -23.74 16.63
N SER A 36 9.35 -23.06 17.20
CA SER A 36 9.84 -21.76 16.70
C SER A 36 10.44 -21.87 15.30
N TYR A 37 11.11 -22.97 14.94
CA TYR A 37 11.69 -23.13 13.60
C TYR A 37 10.63 -23.42 12.52
N ALA A 38 9.52 -24.06 12.88
CA ALA A 38 8.41 -24.31 11.96
C ALA A 38 7.58 -23.04 11.68
N LEU A 39 7.53 -22.14 12.65
CA LEU A 39 6.72 -20.92 12.59
C LEU A 39 7.50 -19.67 12.15
N ALA A 40 8.83 -19.65 12.29
CA ALA A 40 9.69 -18.55 11.83
C ALA A 40 9.42 -18.08 10.37
N PRO A 41 9.13 -18.96 9.39
CA PRO A 41 8.80 -18.53 8.03
C PRO A 41 7.41 -17.87 7.92
N PHE A 42 6.46 -18.24 8.80
CA PHE A 42 5.10 -17.72 8.81
C PHE A 42 5.00 -16.36 9.51
N GLU A 43 5.81 -16.11 10.54
CA GLU A 43 5.83 -14.80 11.23
C GLU A 43 6.25 -13.66 10.28
N LYS A 44 7.11 -13.96 9.32
CA LYS A 44 7.53 -13.02 8.28
C LYS A 44 6.40 -12.63 7.33
N ILE A 45 5.36 -13.47 7.20
CA ILE A 45 4.16 -13.17 6.39
C ILE A 45 3.37 -12.02 7.01
N GLY A 46 3.32 -11.90 8.34
CA GLY A 46 2.67 -10.78 9.00
C GLY A 46 3.31 -9.43 8.64
N GLY A 47 4.65 -9.41 8.50
CA GLY A 47 5.39 -8.24 8.03
C GLY A 47 5.09 -7.90 6.58
N TYR A 48 5.11 -8.90 5.68
CA TYR A 48 4.78 -8.69 4.27
C TYR A 48 3.31 -8.26 4.05
N LEU A 49 2.37 -8.76 4.84
CA LEU A 49 0.97 -8.32 4.81
C LEU A 49 0.80 -6.91 5.39
N GLY A 50 1.58 -6.56 6.41
CA GLY A 50 1.67 -5.21 6.95
C GLY A 50 2.16 -4.21 5.90
N GLU A 51 3.22 -4.55 5.16
CA GLU A 51 3.77 -3.76 4.06
C GLU A 51 2.84 -3.67 2.84
N LEU A 52 2.09 -4.74 2.53
CA LEU A 52 1.07 -4.71 1.47
C LEU A 52 -0.15 -3.86 1.86
N SER A 53 -0.55 -3.88 3.13
CA SER A 53 -1.68 -3.08 3.63
C SER A 53 -1.33 -1.60 3.81
N SER A 54 -0.09 -1.29 4.19
CA SER A 54 0.42 0.09 4.29
C SER A 54 0.82 0.66 2.91
N GLY A 55 1.13 -0.21 1.95
CA GLY A 55 1.32 0.13 0.53
C GLY A 55 0.02 0.36 -0.25
N VAL A 56 -1.12 -0.15 0.24
CA VAL A 56 -2.45 0.06 -0.36
C VAL A 56 -3.21 1.11 0.46
N SER A 57 -2.63 2.29 0.59
CA SER A 57 -3.45 3.47 0.88
C SER A 57 -4.17 3.88 -0.40
N PRO A 58 -5.50 4.09 -0.41
CA PRO A 58 -6.20 4.64 -1.57
C PRO A 58 -5.64 6.02 -1.97
N TYR A 59 -4.92 6.69 -1.06
CA TYR A 59 -4.14 7.91 -1.34
C TYR A 59 -2.74 7.64 -1.93
N SER A 60 -2.05 6.55 -1.56
CA SER A 60 -0.71 6.24 -2.12
C SER A 60 -0.77 5.63 -3.53
N GLN A 61 -1.91 5.05 -3.92
CA GLN A 61 -2.13 4.67 -5.33
C GLN A 61 -2.34 5.89 -6.24
N VAL A 62 -2.80 7.02 -5.68
CA VAL A 62 -2.82 8.30 -6.41
C VAL A 62 -1.40 8.80 -6.62
N ALA A 63 -0.50 8.67 -5.64
CA ALA A 63 0.92 9.04 -5.81
C ALA A 63 1.63 8.22 -6.92
N ALA A 64 1.24 6.95 -7.10
CA ALA A 64 1.76 6.10 -8.18
C ALA A 64 1.22 6.48 -9.58
N ILE A 65 0.04 7.11 -9.65
CA ILE A 65 -0.53 7.70 -10.88
C ILE A 65 -0.16 9.17 -11.05
N SER A 66 0.31 9.82 -9.99
CA SER A 66 0.67 11.24 -9.99
C SER A 66 2.17 11.48 -10.07
N GLY A 67 2.98 10.44 -10.32
CA GLY A 67 4.42 10.54 -10.51
C GLY A 67 4.84 10.33 -11.96
N ALA A 68 6.02 10.86 -12.31
CA ALA A 68 6.71 10.77 -13.59
C ALA A 68 6.74 9.33 -14.16
N GLY A 69 5.70 8.95 -14.90
CA GLY A 69 5.49 7.60 -15.41
C GLY A 69 4.04 7.30 -15.80
N SER A 70 3.06 8.02 -15.24
CA SER A 70 1.64 7.84 -15.58
C SER A 70 1.18 8.57 -16.86
N GLY A 71 2.04 9.39 -17.47
CA GLY A 71 1.60 10.37 -18.50
C GLY A 71 0.73 11.50 -17.95
N LEU A 72 0.57 11.59 -16.62
CA LEU A 72 -0.10 12.72 -15.97
C LEU A 72 0.74 13.98 -16.16
N VAL A 73 0.12 15.05 -16.69
CA VAL A 73 0.80 16.32 -16.96
C VAL A 73 0.70 17.27 -15.78
N ALA A 74 -0.50 17.41 -15.18
CA ALA A 74 -0.73 18.26 -14.02
C ALA A 74 -1.93 17.75 -13.20
N GLN A 75 -1.93 18.05 -11.90
CA GLN A 75 -3.03 17.76 -10.99
C GLN A 75 -3.27 18.95 -10.05
N TYR A 76 -4.43 19.60 -10.16
CA TYR A 76 -4.81 20.71 -9.29
C TYR A 76 -5.96 20.31 -8.37
N ALA A 77 -5.72 20.33 -7.06
CA ALA A 77 -6.74 20.02 -6.06
C ALA A 77 -7.62 21.23 -5.70
N PHE A 78 -7.21 22.44 -6.07
CA PHE A 78 -7.91 23.70 -5.78
C PHE A 78 -8.24 23.93 -4.29
N ASN A 79 -7.31 23.52 -3.42
CA ASN A 79 -7.45 23.62 -1.96
C ASN A 79 -6.67 24.79 -1.34
N ASP A 80 -5.94 25.56 -2.16
CA ASP A 80 -5.05 26.64 -1.70
C ASP A 80 -5.84 27.82 -1.10
N GLY A 81 -7.09 28.02 -1.57
CA GLY A 81 -8.08 28.89 -0.95
C GLY A 81 -7.78 30.39 -0.97
N THR A 82 -6.59 30.79 -1.44
CA THR A 82 -6.12 32.18 -1.51
C THR A 82 -5.08 32.35 -2.61
N GLY A 83 -4.82 33.61 -2.99
CA GLY A 83 -3.81 33.93 -4.02
C GLY A 83 -4.29 33.65 -5.45
N ALA A 84 -3.35 33.72 -6.39
CA ALA A 84 -3.60 33.59 -7.82
C ALA A 84 -2.90 32.37 -8.44
N SER A 85 -2.61 31.35 -7.65
CA SER A 85 -1.90 30.15 -8.08
C SER A 85 -2.59 28.89 -7.57
N ALA A 86 -2.58 27.82 -8.36
CA ALA A 86 -2.98 26.49 -7.92
C ALA A 86 -1.77 25.53 -8.00
N ALA A 87 -1.42 24.94 -6.87
CA ALA A 87 -0.28 24.03 -6.75
C ALA A 87 -0.51 22.73 -7.54
N ASP A 88 0.50 22.34 -8.31
CA ASP A 88 0.51 21.06 -9.03
C ASP A 88 0.96 19.92 -8.12
N SER A 89 0.06 18.98 -7.88
CA SER A 89 0.29 17.77 -7.07
C SER A 89 0.84 16.59 -7.90
N SER A 90 1.01 16.74 -9.22
CA SER A 90 1.57 15.69 -10.08
C SER A 90 3.11 15.61 -10.06
N GLY A 91 3.78 16.44 -9.25
CA GLY A 91 5.24 16.44 -9.18
C GLY A 91 5.95 16.93 -10.44
N ASN A 92 5.24 17.45 -11.44
CA ASN A 92 5.84 17.97 -12.68
C ASN A 92 6.13 19.48 -12.63
N ALA A 93 5.88 20.10 -11.47
CA ALA A 93 6.09 21.53 -11.23
C ALA A 93 5.30 22.45 -12.19
N ASN A 94 4.17 21.97 -12.72
CA ASN A 94 3.31 22.77 -13.60
C ASN A 94 2.35 23.63 -12.77
N THR A 95 2.85 24.58 -11.99
CA THR A 95 1.98 25.46 -11.17
C THR A 95 1.06 26.29 -12.07
N ALA A 96 -0.25 26.25 -11.82
CA ALA A 96 -1.22 27.02 -12.59
C ALA A 96 -1.39 28.44 -12.06
N THR A 97 -1.66 29.39 -12.95
CA THR A 97 -1.99 30.79 -12.62
C THR A 97 -3.48 31.03 -12.83
N LEU A 98 -4.15 31.58 -11.82
CA LEU A 98 -5.56 32.00 -11.87
C LEU A 98 -5.64 33.44 -12.39
N ASN A 99 -6.47 33.69 -13.40
CA ASN A 99 -6.63 35.00 -14.03
C ASN A 99 -8.11 35.24 -14.40
N GLY A 100 -8.45 36.48 -14.77
CA GLY A 100 -9.75 36.80 -15.35
C GLY A 100 -10.91 36.62 -14.38
N GLY A 101 -10.80 37.14 -13.15
CA GLY A 101 -11.90 37.07 -12.18
C GLY A 101 -12.05 35.73 -11.44
N ALA A 102 -11.20 34.75 -11.72
CA ALA A 102 -11.18 33.47 -11.00
C ALA A 102 -11.08 33.70 -9.47
N ALA A 103 -12.05 33.15 -8.73
CA ALA A 103 -12.19 33.35 -7.30
C ALA A 103 -12.22 32.02 -6.53
N TRP A 104 -11.64 32.04 -5.33
CA TRP A 104 -11.71 30.90 -4.41
C TRP A 104 -13.07 30.87 -3.70
N VAL A 105 -13.71 29.69 -3.73
CA VAL A 105 -14.99 29.43 -3.08
C VAL A 105 -14.94 28.11 -2.31
N ALA A 106 -15.90 27.86 -1.43
CA ALA A 106 -16.02 26.57 -0.76
C ALA A 106 -16.37 25.46 -1.78
N GLY A 107 -15.53 24.43 -1.86
CA GLY A 107 -15.72 23.29 -2.73
C GLY A 107 -16.61 22.20 -2.13
N LYS A 108 -16.96 21.19 -2.96
CA LYS A 108 -17.66 19.98 -2.48
C LYS A 108 -16.72 18.96 -1.82
N VAL A 109 -15.44 18.96 -2.21
CA VAL A 109 -14.40 18.07 -1.70
C VAL A 109 -13.18 18.92 -1.39
N GLY A 110 -12.59 18.74 -0.21
CA GLY A 110 -11.46 19.55 0.24
C GLY A 110 -11.87 20.90 0.82
N THR A 111 -10.91 21.81 0.92
CA THR A 111 -11.06 23.13 1.55
C THR A 111 -11.55 24.21 0.58
N GLY A 112 -11.48 23.98 -0.73
CA GLY A 112 -11.79 25.01 -1.73
C GLY A 112 -12.19 24.48 -3.11
N ALA A 113 -12.58 25.42 -3.97
CA ALA A 113 -12.77 25.27 -5.40
C ALA A 113 -12.52 26.62 -6.09
N VAL A 114 -12.32 26.62 -7.40
CA VAL A 114 -12.21 27.83 -8.22
C VAL A 114 -13.53 28.08 -8.94
N SER A 115 -14.11 29.27 -8.75
CA SER A 115 -15.22 29.79 -9.54
C SER A 115 -14.67 30.67 -10.66
N LEU A 116 -15.27 30.59 -11.85
CA LEU A 116 -14.99 31.46 -12.99
C LEU A 116 -16.17 32.41 -13.20
N ASP A 117 -15.92 33.57 -13.81
CA ASP A 117 -16.89 34.65 -14.03
C ASP A 117 -17.85 34.42 -15.21
#